data_AF-A0A9X3QJI1-F1
#
_entry.id   AF-A0A9X3QJI1-F1
#
_cell.length_a   1.000
_cell.length_b   1.000
_cell.length_c   1.000
_cell.angle_alpha   90.00
_cell.angle_beta   90.00
_cell.angle_gamma   90.00
#
_symmetry.space_group_name_H-M   'P 1'
#
loop_
_entity.id
_entity.type
_entity.pdbx_description
1 polymer ?
#
loop_
_entity_poly.entity_id
_entity_poly.type
_entity_poly.pdbx_seq_one_letter_code
_entity_poly.pdbx_strand_id
1 'polypeptide(L)'
;MNQANSTELSGRHFQNESIFTNHNLVFDHHDLSETCRNVGQIFKPHDLKISHQKRDFSATMHHVKTGALSISRLEYGADVIIEPDHLDNFYLIQIPTQGYAEIEFGSQKFISYSQVASLISPQQSLRMRWHANSPQLILKVSKDDFTYHCRQHIADSENNLLIFDPKLDFATQSGAYFLQLVRTLMDALVCEQHPLHHPLAFKQFESNLFNALIYGQPNNALHKIDQHKEKTVSPYFVKRTEAYIKEHLHEPLNVEILAEHAGVSVRTLFTGFKNYLGTTPMSYLKELRFEQAHLELMHNENLSVTDVAFKWGFTHLGRFSQEYKRRYGELPSSTRRSGHSEGSGLITSIFS
;
A
#
# COMPACT_ATOMS: atom_id res chain seq x y z
N MET A 1 20.76 29.54 21.87
CA MET A 1 20.78 29.52 20.40
C MET A 1 19.39 29.13 19.95
N ASN A 2 18.75 30.00 19.16
CA ASN A 2 17.30 30.17 19.05
C ASN A 2 16.50 28.90 18.70
N GLN A 3 15.45 28.65 19.49
CA GLN A 3 14.24 27.95 19.03
C GLN A 3 13.62 28.80 17.93
N ALA A 4 13.79 28.39 16.68
CA ALA A 4 13.04 28.96 15.57
C ALA A 4 11.60 28.47 15.65
N ASN A 5 10.65 29.42 15.66
CA ASN A 5 9.20 29.20 15.54
C ASN A 5 8.88 28.17 14.45
N SER A 6 8.59 26.93 14.82
CA SER A 6 7.87 25.99 13.94
C SER A 6 6.44 26.48 13.85
N THR A 7 6.11 27.17 12.77
CA THR A 7 4.72 27.55 12.47
C THR A 7 3.94 26.25 12.27
N GLU A 8 3.03 25.90 13.19
CA GLU A 8 2.20 24.71 13.07
C GLU A 8 1.34 24.81 11.80
N LEU A 9 1.68 24.00 10.79
CA LEU A 9 0.93 23.90 9.54
C LEU A 9 -0.49 23.41 9.83
N SER A 10 -1.48 24.15 9.31
CA SER A 10 -2.91 23.93 9.58
C SER A 10 -3.76 24.36 8.40
N GLY A 11 -5.02 23.92 8.37
CA GLY A 11 -6.01 24.35 7.38
C GLY A 11 -6.20 25.86 7.28
N ARG A 12 -5.85 26.64 8.33
CA ARG A 12 -5.94 28.11 8.31
C ARG A 12 -5.06 28.76 7.25
N HIS A 13 -3.99 28.08 6.84
CA HIS A 13 -3.10 28.59 5.79
C HIS A 13 -3.84 28.74 4.46
N PHE A 14 -4.92 27.98 4.24
CA PHE A 14 -5.67 28.00 2.99
C PHE A 14 -6.85 28.97 2.96
N GLN A 15 -7.00 29.84 3.96
CA GLN A 15 -8.15 30.75 4.04
C GLN A 15 -8.23 31.76 2.89
N ASN A 16 -7.08 32.27 2.42
CA ASN A 16 -7.00 33.39 1.47
C ASN A 16 -6.25 33.01 0.17
N GLU A 17 -6.41 31.77 -0.28
CA GLU A 17 -5.63 31.24 -1.39
C GLU A 17 -6.07 31.81 -2.73
N SER A 18 -5.10 32.31 -3.50
CA SER A 18 -5.33 33.00 -4.78
C SER A 18 -5.79 32.07 -5.89
N ILE A 19 -5.77 30.74 -5.69
CA ILE A 19 -6.30 29.82 -6.70
C ILE A 19 -7.79 30.01 -6.91
N PHE A 20 -8.57 30.38 -5.89
CA PHE A 20 -10.03 30.48 -6.01
C PHE A 20 -10.42 31.89 -6.46
N THR A 21 -10.82 32.00 -7.73
CA THR A 21 -11.17 33.26 -8.39
C THR A 21 -12.47 33.11 -9.16
N ASN A 22 -13.02 34.20 -9.69
CA ASN A 22 -14.22 34.15 -10.53
C ASN A 22 -14.08 33.22 -11.76
N HIS A 23 -12.86 32.90 -12.20
CA HIS A 23 -12.63 31.98 -13.32
C HIS A 23 -12.98 30.52 -13.00
N ASN A 24 -12.92 30.12 -11.72
CA ASN A 24 -13.23 28.76 -11.28
C ASN A 24 -14.35 28.70 -10.23
N LEU A 25 -15.14 29.78 -10.16
CA LEU A 25 -16.40 29.82 -9.44
C LEU A 25 -17.40 28.90 -10.15
N VAL A 26 -17.88 27.89 -9.43
CA VAL A 26 -18.94 27.00 -9.90
C VAL A 26 -20.29 27.65 -9.66
N PHE A 27 -20.49 28.20 -8.47
CA PHE A 27 -21.67 28.95 -8.11
C PHE A 27 -21.44 29.87 -6.92
N ASP A 28 -22.29 30.89 -6.86
CA ASP A 28 -22.57 31.70 -5.68
C ASP A 28 -24.10 31.84 -5.63
N HIS A 29 -24.74 31.09 -4.74
CA HIS A 29 -26.19 30.87 -4.75
C HIS A 29 -26.81 31.08 -3.38
N HIS A 30 -28.06 31.53 -3.40
CA HIS A 30 -28.94 31.60 -2.24
C HIS A 30 -30.06 30.55 -2.26
N ASP A 31 -30.07 29.66 -3.27
CA ASP A 31 -31.05 28.58 -3.42
C ASP A 31 -30.46 27.22 -3.03
N LEU A 32 -31.07 26.58 -2.04
CA LEU A 32 -30.63 25.29 -1.50
C LEU A 32 -30.69 24.15 -2.53
N SER A 33 -31.70 24.16 -3.42
CA SER A 33 -31.92 23.08 -4.37
C SER A 33 -30.90 23.13 -5.50
N GLU A 34 -30.60 24.34 -6.00
CA GLU A 34 -29.53 24.58 -6.96
C GLU A 34 -28.16 24.22 -6.39
N THR A 35 -27.87 24.65 -5.16
CA THR A 35 -26.63 24.29 -4.48
C THR A 35 -26.47 22.78 -4.35
N CYS A 36 -27.48 22.07 -3.86
CA CYS A 36 -27.46 20.61 -3.75
C CYS A 36 -27.21 19.92 -5.09
N ARG A 37 -27.85 20.38 -6.18
CA ARG A 37 -27.61 19.87 -7.53
C ARG A 37 -26.17 20.09 -7.99
N ASN A 38 -25.64 21.31 -7.85
CA ASN A 38 -24.30 21.66 -8.32
C ASN A 38 -23.20 20.94 -7.53
N VAL A 39 -23.30 20.88 -6.20
CA VAL A 39 -22.38 20.10 -5.35
C VAL A 39 -22.48 18.61 -5.70
N GLY A 40 -23.70 18.13 -5.97
CA GLY A 40 -23.94 16.74 -6.37
C GLY A 40 -23.28 16.34 -7.68
N GLN A 41 -23.17 17.25 -8.65
CA GLN A 41 -22.50 17.00 -9.94
C GLN A 41 -20.98 16.82 -9.78
N ILE A 42 -20.36 17.51 -8.82
CA ILE A 42 -18.91 17.44 -8.59
C ILE A 42 -18.54 16.25 -7.71
N PHE A 43 -19.32 15.98 -6.66
CA PHE A 43 -19.04 14.92 -5.70
C PHE A 43 -19.91 13.69 -5.95
N LYS A 44 -21.14 13.73 -5.43
CA LYS A 44 -22.18 12.70 -5.54
C LYS A 44 -23.52 13.35 -5.19
N PRO A 45 -24.64 13.02 -5.84
CA PRO A 45 -25.97 13.42 -5.39
C PRO A 45 -26.22 13.04 -3.91
N HIS A 46 -26.71 13.97 -3.11
CA HIS A 46 -26.91 13.79 -1.67
C HIS A 46 -27.98 14.74 -1.15
N ASP A 47 -28.53 14.44 0.02
CA ASP A 47 -29.45 15.34 0.69
C ASP A 47 -28.72 16.42 1.48
N LEU A 48 -29.19 17.67 1.33
CA LEU A 48 -28.70 18.83 2.07
C LEU A 48 -29.86 19.44 2.87
N LYS A 49 -29.76 19.38 4.21
CA LYS A 49 -30.80 19.87 5.14
C LYS A 49 -30.27 21.04 5.95
N ILE A 50 -31.02 22.14 6.07
CA ILE A 50 -30.65 23.29 6.91
C ILE A 50 -31.16 23.06 8.34
N SER A 51 -30.32 23.27 9.35
CA SER A 51 -30.68 23.03 10.76
C SER A 51 -31.64 24.10 11.32
N HIS A 52 -31.54 25.37 10.89
CA HIS A 52 -32.40 26.47 11.33
C HIS A 52 -32.67 27.51 10.22
N GLN A 53 -33.94 27.94 10.09
CA GLN A 53 -34.49 28.97 9.17
C GLN A 53 -33.90 29.09 7.75
N LYS A 54 -34.66 28.65 6.74
CA LYS A 54 -34.30 28.70 5.29
C LYS A 54 -33.98 30.10 4.71
N ARG A 55 -34.33 31.20 5.38
CA ARG A 55 -34.40 32.54 4.75
C ARG A 55 -33.05 33.22 4.49
N ASP A 56 -31.97 32.75 5.13
CA ASP A 56 -30.63 33.37 5.03
C ASP A 56 -29.57 32.41 4.47
N PHE A 57 -29.98 31.43 3.65
CA PHE A 57 -29.02 30.50 3.05
C PHE A 57 -28.18 31.19 1.98
N SER A 58 -26.87 30.98 2.04
CA SER A 58 -25.93 31.26 0.97
C SER A 58 -24.95 30.10 0.86
N ALA A 59 -24.43 29.89 -0.34
CA ALA A 59 -23.40 28.91 -0.58
C ALA A 59 -22.52 29.34 -1.75
N THR A 60 -21.22 29.17 -1.59
CA THR A 60 -20.25 29.51 -2.62
C THR A 60 -19.32 28.33 -2.83
N MET A 61 -19.09 27.98 -4.10
CA MET A 61 -18.17 26.90 -4.45
C MET A 61 -17.24 27.30 -5.57
N HIS A 62 -15.96 27.02 -5.38
CA HIS A 62 -14.94 27.06 -6.42
C HIS A 62 -14.39 25.65 -6.65
N HIS A 63 -14.00 25.35 -7.88
CA HIS A 63 -13.52 24.01 -8.25
C HIS A 63 -12.44 24.04 -9.32
N VAL A 64 -11.35 23.31 -9.08
CA VAL A 64 -10.25 23.11 -10.02
C VAL A 64 -9.95 21.63 -10.13
N LYS A 65 -9.84 21.11 -11.35
CA LYS A 65 -9.49 19.72 -11.63
C LYS A 65 -8.10 19.63 -12.24
N THR A 66 -7.29 18.68 -11.78
CA THR A 66 -5.94 18.44 -12.28
C THR A 66 -5.53 16.98 -12.09
N GLY A 67 -5.24 16.27 -13.18
CA GLY A 67 -4.94 14.83 -13.15
C GLY A 67 -6.07 13.99 -12.51
N ALA A 68 -5.72 13.11 -11.57
CA ALA A 68 -6.67 12.30 -10.80
C ALA A 68 -7.25 13.04 -9.58
N LEU A 69 -6.89 14.30 -9.42
CA LEU A 69 -7.24 15.14 -8.28
C LEU A 69 -8.23 16.22 -8.70
N SER A 70 -9.05 16.65 -7.75
CA SER A 70 -9.70 17.95 -7.85
C SER A 70 -9.74 18.63 -6.49
N ILE A 71 -9.52 19.93 -6.51
CA ILE A 71 -9.54 20.79 -5.33
C ILE A 71 -10.75 21.69 -5.43
N SER A 72 -11.51 21.77 -4.34
CA SER A 72 -12.65 22.69 -4.24
C SER A 72 -12.57 23.51 -2.97
N ARG A 73 -13.09 24.72 -3.01
CA ARG A 73 -13.48 25.46 -1.80
C ARG A 73 -15.00 25.47 -1.76
N LEU A 74 -15.59 25.04 -0.65
CA LEU A 74 -17.04 25.06 -0.45
C LEU A 74 -17.36 25.65 0.91
N GLU A 75 -18.34 26.55 0.92
CA GLU A 75 -18.80 27.23 2.12
C GLU A 75 -20.32 27.33 2.10
N TYR A 76 -20.93 27.16 3.27
CA TYR A 76 -22.35 27.39 3.51
C TYR A 76 -22.49 28.49 4.56
N GLY A 77 -23.33 29.50 4.27
CA GLY A 77 -23.66 30.58 5.21
C GLY A 77 -24.60 30.17 6.34
N ALA A 78 -25.07 28.93 6.35
CA ALA A 78 -25.95 28.37 7.37
C ALA A 78 -25.50 26.98 7.81
N ASP A 79 -25.95 26.56 9.00
CA ASP A 79 -25.74 25.20 9.49
C ASP A 79 -26.45 24.18 8.58
N VAL A 80 -25.69 23.25 8.02
CA VAL A 80 -26.21 22.21 7.13
C VAL A 80 -25.87 20.82 7.64
N ILE A 81 -26.78 19.89 7.39
CA ILE A 81 -26.60 18.45 7.54
C ILE A 81 -26.51 17.86 6.13
N ILE A 82 -25.46 17.10 5.90
CA ILE A 82 -25.11 16.50 4.61
C ILE A 82 -25.14 14.98 4.78
N GLU A 83 -26.01 14.32 4.02
CA GLU A 83 -26.26 12.87 4.10
C GLU A 83 -26.10 12.23 2.72
N PRO A 84 -24.87 11.91 2.29
CA PRO A 84 -24.60 11.22 1.02
C PRO A 84 -24.81 9.71 1.07
N ASP A 85 -25.23 9.16 2.21
CA ASP A 85 -25.19 7.74 2.59
C ASP A 85 -23.75 7.21 2.62
N HIS A 86 -23.09 7.07 1.47
CA HIS A 86 -21.68 6.68 1.35
C HIS A 86 -21.04 7.31 0.10
N LEU A 87 -19.71 7.33 0.01
CA LEU A 87 -19.02 7.75 -1.22
C LEU A 87 -18.83 6.56 -2.18
N ASP A 88 -18.95 6.79 -3.48
CA ASP A 88 -18.90 5.72 -4.49
C ASP A 88 -17.46 5.39 -4.92
N ASN A 89 -16.87 6.27 -5.73
CA ASN A 89 -15.61 6.01 -6.44
C ASN A 89 -14.54 7.08 -6.18
N PHE A 90 -14.51 7.66 -4.98
CA PHE A 90 -13.48 8.62 -4.61
C PHE A 90 -13.25 8.69 -3.10
N TYR A 91 -12.01 9.01 -2.71
CA TYR A 91 -11.68 9.46 -1.36
C TYR A 91 -11.90 10.97 -1.28
N LEU A 92 -12.32 11.44 -0.12
CA LEU A 92 -12.60 12.86 0.11
C LEU A 92 -11.87 13.34 1.35
N ILE A 93 -10.90 14.24 1.17
CA ILE A 93 -10.25 14.95 2.26
C ILE A 93 -10.91 16.31 2.40
N GLN A 94 -11.46 16.61 3.58
CA GLN A 94 -12.06 17.92 3.87
C GLN A 94 -11.29 18.58 5.00
N ILE A 95 -10.78 19.77 4.71
CA ILE A 95 -9.92 20.54 5.58
C ILE A 95 -10.65 21.86 5.92
N PRO A 96 -11.19 21.99 7.13
CA PRO A 96 -11.78 23.24 7.56
C PRO A 96 -10.69 24.32 7.62
N THR A 97 -10.87 25.41 6.89
CA THR A 97 -9.92 26.53 6.95
C THR A 97 -10.28 27.49 8.07
N GLN A 98 -11.56 27.52 8.47
CA GLN A 98 -12.10 28.18 9.64
C GLN A 98 -13.27 27.35 10.21
N GLY A 99 -13.58 27.55 11.49
CA GLY A 99 -14.69 26.87 12.14
C GLY A 99 -14.43 25.37 12.27
N TYR A 100 -15.50 24.59 12.19
CA TYR A 100 -15.45 23.15 12.39
C TYR A 100 -16.64 22.43 11.72
N ALA A 101 -16.51 21.12 11.57
CA ALA A 101 -17.55 20.22 11.11
C ALA A 101 -17.63 19.01 12.04
N GLU A 102 -18.83 18.51 12.27
CA GLU A 102 -19.07 17.25 12.97
C GLU A 102 -19.19 16.14 11.92
N ILE A 103 -18.42 15.07 12.08
CA ILE A 103 -18.34 13.96 11.14
C ILE A 103 -18.77 12.69 11.86
N GLU A 104 -19.76 12.00 11.28
CA GLU A 104 -20.18 10.65 11.64
C GLU A 104 -19.81 9.72 10.47
N PHE A 105 -18.81 8.88 10.66
CA PHE A 105 -18.27 8.00 9.63
C PHE A 105 -18.15 6.55 10.14
N GLY A 106 -18.99 5.67 9.60
CA GLY A 106 -19.17 4.33 10.15
C GLY A 106 -19.59 4.38 11.63
N SER A 107 -18.79 3.78 12.51
CA SER A 107 -19.01 3.83 13.97
C SER A 107 -18.32 5.01 14.66
N GLN A 108 -17.53 5.81 13.93
CA GLN A 108 -16.73 6.89 14.49
C GLN A 108 -17.48 8.22 14.43
N LYS A 109 -17.35 9.02 15.50
CA LYS A 109 -17.81 10.41 15.55
C LYS A 109 -16.69 11.32 16.00
N PHE A 110 -16.48 12.43 15.32
CA PHE A 110 -15.44 13.40 15.68
C PHE A 110 -15.69 14.79 15.11
N ILE A 111 -14.97 15.76 15.66
CA ILE A 111 -14.96 17.14 15.17
C ILE A 111 -13.75 17.30 14.25
N SER A 112 -13.99 17.71 13.01
CA SER A 112 -12.97 18.18 12.09
C SER A 112 -12.85 19.70 12.20
N TYR A 113 -11.63 20.21 12.29
CA TYR A 113 -11.30 21.63 12.37
C TYR A 113 -9.92 21.86 11.74
N SER A 114 -9.37 23.07 11.83
CA SER A 114 -8.15 23.41 11.10
C SER A 114 -6.90 22.56 11.39
N GLN A 115 -6.82 21.83 12.52
CA GLN A 115 -5.69 20.89 12.76
C GLN A 115 -6.03 19.43 12.43
N VAL A 116 -7.32 19.09 12.32
CA VAL A 116 -7.76 17.70 12.12
C VAL A 116 -8.74 17.70 10.97
N ALA A 117 -8.27 17.27 9.81
CA ALA A 117 -9.11 17.08 8.64
C ALA A 117 -9.88 15.76 8.70
N SER A 118 -10.97 15.68 7.95
CA SER A 118 -11.65 14.41 7.71
C SER A 118 -11.14 13.76 6.42
N LEU A 119 -10.83 12.47 6.48
CA LEU A 119 -10.47 11.63 5.33
C LEU A 119 -11.53 10.54 5.18
N ILE A 120 -12.44 10.75 4.23
CA ILE A 120 -13.56 9.85 4.01
C ILE A 120 -13.18 8.83 2.94
N SER A 121 -13.16 7.56 3.34
CA SER A 121 -12.98 6.42 2.42
C SER A 121 -14.31 6.03 1.75
N PRO A 122 -14.29 5.49 0.52
CA PRO A 122 -15.48 4.97 -0.15
C PRO A 122 -16.25 3.90 0.64
N GLN A 123 -17.52 3.70 0.30
CA GLN A 123 -18.37 2.57 0.73
C GLN A 123 -18.68 2.48 2.23
N GLN A 124 -18.33 3.49 3.02
CA GLN A 124 -18.68 3.58 4.43
C GLN A 124 -19.74 4.66 4.65
N SER A 125 -20.63 4.41 5.62
CA SER A 125 -21.70 5.35 5.94
C SER A 125 -21.13 6.69 6.40
N LEU A 126 -21.65 7.78 5.85
CA LEU A 126 -21.22 9.13 6.11
C LEU A 126 -22.43 10.03 6.38
N ARG A 127 -22.32 10.79 7.47
CA ARG A 127 -23.18 11.92 7.79
C ARG A 127 -22.33 13.03 8.36
N MET A 128 -22.60 14.26 7.94
CA MET A 128 -21.80 15.42 8.36
C MET A 128 -22.74 16.55 8.76
N ARG A 129 -22.33 17.31 9.77
CA ARG A 129 -22.92 18.62 10.06
C ARG A 129 -21.84 19.68 9.90
N TRP A 130 -22.04 20.59 8.98
CA TRP A 130 -21.18 21.75 8.80
C TRP A 130 -21.84 22.96 9.45
N HIS A 131 -21.05 23.70 10.23
CA HIS A 131 -21.49 24.95 10.84
C HIS A 131 -21.40 26.10 9.85
N ALA A 132 -22.27 27.09 10.00
CA ALA A 132 -22.25 28.30 9.18
C ALA A 132 -20.85 28.94 9.14
N ASN A 133 -20.47 29.47 7.97
CA ASN A 133 -19.19 30.17 7.75
C ASN A 133 -17.96 29.34 8.14
N SER A 134 -18.02 28.02 7.90
CA SER A 134 -16.90 27.10 8.09
C SER A 134 -16.39 26.58 6.72
N PRO A 135 -15.70 27.42 5.93
CA PRO A 135 -15.21 27.06 4.61
C PRO A 135 -14.29 25.84 4.65
N GLN A 136 -14.54 24.91 3.73
CA GLN A 136 -13.79 23.67 3.57
C GLN A 136 -12.93 23.74 2.32
N LEU A 137 -11.64 23.44 2.46
CA LEU A 137 -10.82 23.01 1.33
C LEU A 137 -11.03 21.51 1.15
N ILE A 138 -11.45 21.10 -0.04
CA ILE A 138 -11.83 19.72 -0.33
C ILE A 138 -10.93 19.18 -1.42
N LEU A 139 -10.16 18.14 -1.09
CA LEU A 139 -9.41 17.35 -2.06
C LEU A 139 -10.18 16.06 -2.34
N LYS A 140 -10.62 15.89 -3.59
CA LYS A 140 -11.21 14.65 -4.08
C LYS A 140 -10.15 13.88 -4.85
N VAL A 141 -9.99 12.60 -4.50
CA VAL A 141 -9.04 11.66 -5.11
C VAL A 141 -9.81 10.52 -5.74
N SER A 142 -9.60 10.28 -7.03
CA SER A 142 -10.17 9.14 -7.75
C SER A 142 -9.82 7.81 -7.07
N LYS A 143 -10.83 6.99 -6.76
CA LYS A 143 -10.62 5.66 -6.16
C LYS A 143 -9.82 4.77 -7.10
N ASP A 144 -10.13 4.80 -8.40
CA ASP A 144 -9.50 3.92 -9.39
C ASP A 144 -8.01 4.25 -9.55
N ASP A 145 -7.66 5.53 -9.64
CA ASP A 145 -6.26 5.96 -9.73
C ASP A 145 -5.49 5.66 -8.45
N PHE A 146 -6.12 5.87 -7.30
CA PHE A 146 -5.52 5.55 -6.00
C PHE A 146 -5.30 4.04 -5.84
N THR A 147 -6.29 3.22 -6.19
CA THR A 147 -6.17 1.76 -6.18
C THR A 147 -5.12 1.28 -7.17
N TYR A 148 -5.05 1.86 -8.36
CA TYR A 148 -3.99 1.56 -9.34
C TYR A 148 -2.60 1.85 -8.76
N HIS A 149 -2.43 2.98 -8.07
CA HIS A 149 -1.19 3.31 -7.37
C HIS A 149 -0.86 2.30 -6.26
N CYS A 150 -1.85 1.94 -5.43
CA CYS A 150 -1.67 0.95 -4.36
C CYS A 150 -1.18 -0.41 -4.87
N ARG A 151 -1.61 -0.83 -6.07
CA ARG A 151 -1.16 -2.09 -6.69
C ARG A 151 0.35 -2.18 -6.92
N GLN A 152 1.01 -1.03 -7.07
CA GLN A 152 2.46 -0.98 -7.23
C GLN A 152 3.22 -1.12 -5.88
N HIS A 153 2.54 -0.90 -4.76
CA HIS A 153 3.14 -0.76 -3.44
C HIS A 153 2.74 -1.86 -2.45
N ILE A 154 1.60 -2.53 -2.68
CA ILE A 154 1.00 -3.51 -1.75
C ILE A 154 0.73 -4.82 -2.52
N ALA A 155 1.45 -5.88 -2.16
CA ALA A 155 1.17 -7.23 -2.67
C ALA A 155 -0.22 -7.71 -2.20
N ASP A 156 -0.94 -8.45 -3.04
CA ASP A 156 -2.34 -8.90 -2.83
C ASP A 156 -3.41 -7.80 -2.75
N SER A 157 -3.18 -6.66 -3.41
CA SER A 157 -4.13 -5.54 -3.49
C SER A 157 -5.19 -5.69 -4.59
N GLU A 158 -5.28 -6.83 -5.28
CA GLU A 158 -6.21 -6.99 -6.41
C GLU A 158 -7.67 -6.70 -6.05
N ASN A 159 -8.07 -6.87 -4.77
CA ASN A 159 -9.45 -6.66 -4.31
C ASN A 159 -9.65 -5.78 -3.06
N ASN A 160 -8.60 -5.23 -2.45
CA ASN A 160 -8.76 -4.52 -1.17
C ASN A 160 -8.83 -3.00 -1.34
N LEU A 161 -10.05 -2.46 -1.20
CA LEU A 161 -10.26 -1.04 -0.94
C LEU A 161 -9.47 -0.64 0.32
N LEU A 162 -8.61 0.38 0.19
CA LEU A 162 -7.94 0.94 1.36
C LEU A 162 -8.95 1.74 2.17
N ILE A 163 -9.04 1.43 3.45
CA ILE A 163 -9.85 2.15 4.40
C ILE A 163 -8.90 2.80 5.40
N PHE A 164 -8.91 4.13 5.43
CA PHE A 164 -8.09 4.93 6.32
C PHE A 164 -8.81 5.21 7.64
N ASP A 165 -8.03 5.44 8.70
CA ASP A 165 -8.55 6.18 9.85
C ASP A 165 -9.04 7.56 9.37
N PRO A 166 -10.27 7.97 9.72
CA PRO A 166 -10.88 9.16 9.16
C PRO A 166 -10.33 10.47 9.73
N LYS A 167 -9.52 10.45 10.80
CA LYS A 167 -8.93 11.65 11.40
C LYS A 167 -7.52 11.87 10.86
N LEU A 168 -7.38 12.82 9.95
CA LEU A 168 -6.07 13.22 9.44
C LEU A 168 -5.55 14.38 10.29
N ASP A 169 -4.68 14.06 11.25
CA ASP A 169 -4.13 15.00 12.23
C ASP A 169 -2.83 15.66 11.72
N PHE A 170 -2.87 16.97 11.51
CA PHE A 170 -1.74 17.76 11.01
C PHE A 170 -0.69 18.08 12.08
N ALA A 171 -0.95 17.81 13.36
CA ALA A 171 0.08 17.85 14.40
C ALA A 171 1.07 16.68 14.29
N THR A 172 0.69 15.60 13.60
CA THR A 172 1.61 14.49 13.32
C THR A 172 2.58 14.86 12.20
N GLN A 173 3.78 14.27 12.20
CA GLN A 173 4.77 14.49 11.14
C GLN A 173 4.23 14.11 9.75
N SER A 174 3.50 12.99 9.67
CA SER A 174 2.88 12.51 8.43
C SER A 174 1.78 13.44 7.94
N GLY A 175 0.90 13.90 8.84
CA GLY A 175 -0.16 14.85 8.49
C GLY A 175 0.39 16.21 8.06
N ALA A 176 1.40 16.74 8.76
CA ALA A 176 2.08 17.97 8.36
C ALA A 176 2.73 17.85 6.97
N TYR A 177 3.37 16.71 6.68
CA TYR A 177 3.95 16.44 5.35
C TYR A 177 2.89 16.40 4.26
N PHE A 178 1.78 15.70 4.50
CA PHE A 178 0.65 15.68 3.56
C PHE A 178 0.12 17.10 3.29
N LEU A 179 -0.05 17.90 4.35
CA LEU A 179 -0.55 19.26 4.22
C LEU A 179 0.41 20.16 3.43
N GLN A 180 1.72 19.96 3.60
CA GLN A 180 2.73 20.65 2.81
C GLN A 180 2.65 20.29 1.33
N LEU A 181 2.40 19.02 0.99
CA LEU A 181 2.16 18.62 -0.41
C LEU A 181 0.90 19.30 -0.95
N VAL A 182 -0.22 19.31 -0.22
CA VAL A 182 -1.43 20.02 -0.66
C VAL A 182 -1.14 21.49 -0.94
N ARG A 183 -0.35 22.17 -0.09
CA ARG A 183 0.09 23.55 -0.34
C ARG A 183 0.93 23.69 -1.60
N THR A 184 1.93 22.84 -1.81
CA THR A 184 2.74 22.85 -3.04
C THR A 184 1.90 22.63 -4.30
N LEU A 185 0.87 21.79 -4.22
CA LEU A 185 -0.09 21.60 -5.31
C LEU A 185 -0.88 22.88 -5.59
N MET A 186 -1.37 23.56 -4.54
CA MET A 186 -2.09 24.82 -4.70
C MET A 186 -1.19 25.92 -5.28
N ASP A 187 0.03 26.08 -4.78
CA ASP A 187 1.03 27.02 -5.30
C ASP A 187 1.30 26.78 -6.79
N ALA A 188 1.39 25.50 -7.21
CA ALA A 188 1.57 25.12 -8.60
C ALA A 188 0.40 25.53 -9.50
N LEU A 189 -0.82 25.45 -8.98
CA LEU A 189 -2.02 25.85 -9.74
C LEU A 189 -2.14 27.36 -9.91
N VAL A 190 -1.54 28.17 -9.02
CA VAL A 190 -1.45 29.64 -9.19
C VAL A 190 -0.36 30.02 -10.19
N CYS A 191 0.81 29.39 -10.08
CA CYS A 191 2.00 29.81 -10.80
C CYS A 191 2.12 29.10 -12.16
N GLU A 192 1.85 29.80 -13.27
CA GLU A 192 1.88 29.23 -14.63
C GLU A 192 3.23 28.58 -15.00
N GLN A 193 4.35 29.10 -14.47
CA GLN A 193 5.69 28.58 -14.74
C GLN A 193 6.14 27.51 -13.74
N HIS A 194 5.25 27.04 -12.87
CA HIS A 194 5.61 26.02 -11.89
C HIS A 194 6.00 24.69 -12.57
N PRO A 195 7.08 24.01 -12.12
CA PRO A 195 7.52 22.75 -12.74
C PRO A 195 6.46 21.64 -12.78
N LEU A 196 5.48 21.67 -11.85
CA LEU A 196 4.38 20.70 -11.81
C LEU A 196 3.36 20.85 -12.93
N HIS A 197 3.44 21.88 -13.78
CA HIS A 197 2.68 21.90 -15.05
C HIS A 197 3.21 20.87 -16.06
N HIS A 198 4.45 20.38 -15.88
CA HIS A 198 4.98 19.31 -16.72
C HIS A 198 4.38 17.94 -16.34
N PRO A 199 3.80 17.16 -17.29
CA PRO A 199 3.05 15.94 -16.98
C PRO A 199 3.82 14.90 -16.15
N LEU A 200 5.11 14.67 -16.45
CA LEU A 200 5.93 13.72 -15.69
C LEU A 200 6.19 14.18 -14.25
N ALA A 201 6.41 15.48 -14.05
CA ALA A 201 6.63 16.05 -12.72
C ALA A 201 5.34 15.98 -11.90
N PHE A 202 4.20 16.28 -12.53
CA PHE A 202 2.89 16.14 -11.90
C PHE A 202 2.61 14.68 -11.50
N LYS A 203 2.86 13.72 -12.40
CA LYS A 203 2.65 12.29 -12.07
C LYS A 203 3.52 11.81 -10.92
N GLN A 204 4.78 12.24 -10.85
CA GLN A 204 5.63 11.92 -9.70
C GLN A 204 5.12 12.57 -8.40
N PHE A 205 4.64 13.81 -8.50
CA PHE A 205 4.08 14.53 -7.36
C PHE A 205 2.77 13.89 -6.86
N GLU A 206 1.87 13.51 -7.76
CA GLU A 206 0.64 12.77 -7.48
C GLU A 206 0.94 11.45 -6.74
N SER A 207 1.93 10.69 -7.22
CA SER A 207 2.42 9.49 -6.55
C SER A 207 2.94 9.78 -5.13
N ASN A 208 3.66 10.90 -4.93
CA ASN A 208 4.16 11.28 -3.61
C ASN A 208 3.00 11.63 -2.65
N LEU A 209 1.98 12.33 -3.14
CA LEU A 209 0.77 12.65 -2.37
C LEU A 209 0.03 11.38 -1.95
N PHE A 210 -0.09 10.40 -2.85
CA PHE A 210 -0.70 9.11 -2.53
C PHE A 210 0.11 8.33 -1.50
N ASN A 211 1.44 8.30 -1.65
CA ASN A 211 2.34 7.66 -0.70
C ASN A 211 2.27 8.29 0.69
N ALA A 212 2.11 9.62 0.77
CA ALA A 212 1.92 10.31 2.05
C ALA A 212 0.69 9.78 2.80
N LEU A 213 -0.41 9.47 2.10
CA LEU A 213 -1.59 8.85 2.71
C LEU A 213 -1.34 7.38 3.04
N ILE A 214 -0.85 6.58 2.10
CA ILE A 214 -0.68 5.12 2.27
C ILE A 214 0.24 4.79 3.45
N TYR A 215 1.35 5.51 3.59
CA TYR A 215 2.36 5.22 4.62
C TYR A 215 2.24 6.12 5.85
N GLY A 216 1.62 7.29 5.71
CA GLY A 216 1.55 8.29 6.76
C GLY A 216 0.24 8.28 7.56
N GLN A 217 -0.85 7.78 6.97
CA GLN A 217 -2.15 7.70 7.62
C GLN A 217 -2.51 6.24 7.95
N PRO A 218 -2.92 5.93 9.19
CA PRO A 218 -3.34 4.57 9.56
C PRO A 218 -4.40 4.02 8.61
N ASN A 219 -4.24 2.77 8.19
CA ASN A 219 -5.16 2.12 7.26
C ASN A 219 -5.15 0.59 7.42
N ASN A 220 -6.16 -0.06 6.85
CA ASN A 220 -6.37 -1.51 6.90
C ASN A 220 -5.28 -2.37 6.21
N ALA A 221 -4.32 -1.78 5.50
CA ALA A 221 -3.21 -2.50 4.87
C ALA A 221 -1.82 -2.16 5.45
N LEU A 222 -1.69 -1.15 6.30
CA LEU A 222 -0.39 -0.69 6.79
C LEU A 222 0.39 -1.81 7.50
N HIS A 223 -0.28 -2.64 8.30
CA HIS A 223 0.33 -3.81 8.93
C HIS A 223 0.83 -4.85 7.91
N LYS A 224 0.19 -4.98 6.75
CA LYS A 224 0.67 -5.87 5.67
C LYS A 224 1.93 -5.30 5.01
N ILE A 225 1.99 -3.97 4.83
CA ILE A 225 3.16 -3.27 4.28
C ILE A 225 4.37 -3.46 5.21
N ASP A 226 4.20 -3.30 6.51
CA ASP A 226 5.28 -3.49 7.47
C ASP A 226 5.72 -4.96 7.61
N GLN A 227 4.79 -5.93 7.51
CA GLN A 227 5.14 -7.36 7.42
C GLN A 227 5.90 -7.70 6.12
N HIS A 228 5.67 -6.96 5.03
CA HIS A 228 6.44 -7.10 3.79
C HIS A 228 7.84 -6.46 3.86
N LYS A 229 8.13 -5.55 4.80
CA LYS A 229 9.50 -5.04 5.03
C LYS A 229 10.45 -6.14 5.52
N GLU A 230 9.94 -7.16 6.21
CA GLU A 230 10.78 -8.30 6.67
C GLU A 230 11.13 -9.28 5.54
N LYS A 231 10.35 -9.32 4.45
CA LYS A 231 10.75 -9.98 3.21
C LYS A 231 11.46 -8.97 2.32
N THR A 232 12.71 -8.65 2.65
CA THR A 232 13.58 -7.92 1.73
C THR A 232 13.46 -8.56 0.34
N VAL A 233 12.99 -7.78 -0.64
CA VAL A 233 12.88 -8.26 -2.02
C VAL A 233 14.29 -8.60 -2.47
N SER A 234 14.60 -9.90 -2.51
CA SER A 234 15.91 -10.37 -2.93
C SER A 234 16.19 -9.81 -4.33
N PRO A 235 17.39 -9.27 -4.59
CA PRO A 235 17.74 -8.71 -5.90
C PRO A 235 17.41 -9.69 -7.03
N TYR A 236 17.06 -9.15 -8.21
CA TYR A 236 16.68 -9.98 -9.37
C TYR A 236 17.69 -11.08 -9.68
N PHE A 237 18.99 -10.79 -9.57
CA PHE A 237 20.06 -11.78 -9.79
C PHE A 237 20.03 -12.92 -8.75
N VAL A 238 19.63 -12.67 -7.49
CA VAL A 238 19.47 -13.71 -6.46
C VAL A 238 18.28 -14.60 -6.81
N LYS A 239 17.10 -14.01 -7.10
CA LYS A 239 15.90 -14.76 -7.48
C LYS A 239 16.11 -15.60 -8.74
N ARG A 240 16.75 -15.02 -9.76
CA ARG A 240 17.10 -15.69 -11.01
C ARG A 240 18.04 -16.88 -10.76
N THR A 241 19.01 -16.73 -9.86
CA THR A 241 19.89 -17.83 -9.48
C THR A 241 19.15 -18.93 -8.72
N GLU A 242 18.24 -18.59 -7.78
CA GLU A 242 17.44 -19.58 -7.07
C GLU A 242 16.55 -20.39 -8.02
N ALA A 243 15.91 -19.74 -8.98
CA ALA A 243 15.09 -20.39 -10.00
C ALA A 243 15.95 -21.36 -10.85
N TYR A 244 17.10 -20.88 -11.32
CA TYR A 244 18.03 -21.68 -12.10
C TYR A 244 18.54 -22.90 -11.33
N ILE A 245 18.92 -22.72 -10.06
CA ILE A 245 19.33 -23.81 -9.16
C ILE A 245 18.22 -24.87 -9.05
N LYS A 246 16.97 -24.45 -8.81
CA LYS A 246 15.84 -25.37 -8.62
C LYS A 246 15.54 -26.20 -9.86
N GLU A 247 15.67 -25.60 -11.04
CA GLU A 247 15.43 -26.28 -12.31
C GLU A 247 16.58 -27.25 -12.68
N HIS A 248 17.82 -26.94 -12.28
CA HIS A 248 19.03 -27.65 -12.70
C HIS A 248 19.71 -28.40 -11.53
N LEU A 249 18.96 -28.79 -10.49
CA LEU A 249 19.51 -29.40 -9.27
C LEU A 249 20.38 -30.65 -9.53
N HIS A 250 20.08 -31.41 -10.59
CA HIS A 250 20.73 -32.65 -10.97
C HIS A 250 22.00 -32.45 -11.83
N GLU A 251 22.29 -31.22 -12.24
CA GLU A 251 23.41 -30.89 -13.13
C GLU A 251 24.69 -30.51 -12.37
N PRO A 252 25.90 -30.62 -12.96
CA PRO A 252 27.15 -30.23 -12.31
C PRO A 252 27.32 -28.69 -12.23
N LEU A 253 26.49 -28.03 -11.43
CA LEU A 253 26.55 -26.58 -11.18
C LEU A 253 27.76 -26.20 -10.30
N ASN A 254 28.45 -25.14 -10.69
CA ASN A 254 29.47 -24.45 -9.89
C ASN A 254 29.13 -22.96 -9.76
N VAL A 255 29.87 -22.22 -8.93
CA VAL A 255 29.53 -20.83 -8.62
C VAL A 255 29.75 -19.89 -9.82
N GLU A 256 30.66 -20.25 -10.73
CA GLU A 256 30.94 -19.52 -11.96
C GLU A 256 29.75 -19.58 -12.93
N ILE A 257 29.18 -20.77 -13.14
CA ILE A 257 27.97 -20.98 -13.95
C ILE A 257 26.80 -20.19 -13.38
N LEU A 258 26.62 -20.23 -12.06
CA LEU A 258 25.55 -19.48 -11.40
C LEU A 258 25.71 -17.96 -11.56
N ALA A 259 26.94 -17.47 -11.45
CA ALA A 259 27.25 -16.05 -11.61
C ALA A 259 27.07 -15.57 -13.05
N GLU A 260 27.49 -16.38 -14.03
CA GLU A 260 27.28 -16.14 -15.45
C GLU A 260 25.79 -16.11 -15.80
N HIS A 261 25.03 -17.12 -15.36
CA HIS A 261 23.58 -17.16 -15.56
C HIS A 261 22.89 -15.96 -14.92
N ALA A 262 23.35 -15.53 -13.74
CA ALA A 262 22.81 -14.38 -13.02
C ALA A 262 23.20 -13.02 -13.65
N GLY A 263 24.20 -12.99 -14.54
CA GLY A 263 24.73 -11.77 -15.15
C GLY A 263 25.53 -10.89 -14.18
N VAL A 264 26.16 -11.48 -13.16
CA VAL A 264 26.91 -10.74 -12.12
C VAL A 264 28.25 -11.40 -11.80
N SER A 265 29.14 -10.70 -11.09
CA SER A 265 30.37 -11.30 -10.60
C SER A 265 30.10 -12.33 -9.49
N VAL A 266 30.98 -13.33 -9.34
CA VAL A 266 30.93 -14.32 -8.24
C VAL A 266 30.88 -13.63 -6.87
N ARG A 267 31.64 -12.55 -6.67
CA ARG A 267 31.63 -11.76 -5.43
C ARG A 267 30.24 -11.16 -5.16
N THR A 268 29.64 -10.55 -6.18
CA THR A 268 28.28 -9.99 -6.09
C THR A 268 27.26 -11.07 -5.75
N LEU A 269 27.39 -12.25 -6.36
CA LEU A 269 26.51 -13.38 -6.10
C LEU A 269 26.62 -13.87 -4.65
N PHE A 270 27.84 -14.05 -4.13
CA PHE A 270 28.06 -14.41 -2.72
C PHE A 270 27.49 -13.38 -1.76
N THR A 271 27.76 -12.10 -1.99
CA THR A 271 27.23 -11.02 -1.15
C THR A 271 25.70 -11.00 -1.19
N GLY A 272 25.08 -11.21 -2.36
CA GLY A 272 23.63 -11.33 -2.50
C GLY A 272 23.06 -12.49 -1.68
N PHE A 273 23.58 -13.70 -1.85
CA PHE A 273 23.10 -14.86 -1.09
C PHE A 273 23.30 -14.69 0.42
N LYS A 274 24.44 -14.12 0.84
CA LYS A 274 24.71 -13.91 2.27
C LYS A 274 23.77 -12.87 2.88
N ASN A 275 23.55 -11.75 2.19
CA ASN A 275 22.75 -10.64 2.71
C ASN A 275 21.25 -10.93 2.68
N TYR A 276 20.77 -11.67 1.68
CA TYR A 276 19.33 -11.87 1.45
C TYR A 276 18.81 -13.27 1.79
N LEU A 277 19.67 -14.30 1.78
CA LEU A 277 19.29 -15.68 2.09
C LEU A 277 20.08 -16.26 3.30
N GLY A 278 20.96 -15.46 3.91
CA GLY A 278 21.76 -15.87 5.06
C GLY A 278 22.75 -17.01 4.79
N THR A 279 22.99 -17.37 3.52
CA THR A 279 23.77 -18.54 3.13
C THR A 279 24.66 -18.25 1.92
N THR A 280 25.39 -19.25 1.41
CA THR A 280 26.15 -19.13 0.16
C THR A 280 25.41 -19.82 -0.99
N PRO A 281 25.67 -19.46 -2.26
CA PRO A 281 25.02 -20.11 -3.41
C PRO A 281 25.22 -21.63 -3.42
N MET A 282 26.44 -22.09 -3.13
CA MET A 282 26.76 -23.51 -3.11
C MET A 282 26.18 -24.24 -1.89
N SER A 283 26.09 -23.56 -0.75
CA SER A 283 25.38 -24.10 0.42
C SER A 283 23.89 -24.24 0.15
N TYR A 284 23.27 -23.26 -0.51
CA TYR A 284 21.85 -23.29 -0.91
C TYR A 284 21.56 -24.41 -1.93
N LEU A 285 22.43 -24.60 -2.94
CA LEU A 285 22.33 -25.73 -3.87
C LEU A 285 22.44 -27.08 -3.13
N LYS A 286 23.43 -27.21 -2.25
CA LYS A 286 23.66 -28.43 -1.47
C LYS A 286 22.47 -28.76 -0.57
N GLU A 287 21.83 -27.72 -0.03
CA GLU A 287 20.63 -27.81 0.79
C GLU A 287 19.48 -28.47 0.04
N LEU A 288 19.09 -27.88 -1.09
CA LEU A 288 18.03 -28.41 -1.94
C LEU A 288 18.34 -29.83 -2.44
N ARG A 289 19.60 -30.15 -2.71
CA ARG A 289 20.02 -31.52 -3.08
C ARG A 289 19.82 -32.53 -1.95
N PHE A 290 20.05 -32.14 -0.70
CA PHE A 290 19.74 -33.02 0.43
C PHE A 290 18.24 -33.23 0.59
N GLU A 291 17.44 -32.18 0.43
CA GLU A 291 15.97 -32.28 0.49
C GLU A 291 15.45 -33.25 -0.58
N GLN A 292 15.91 -33.11 -1.83
CA GLN A 292 15.51 -34.02 -2.90
C GLN A 292 16.00 -35.45 -2.68
N ALA A 293 17.24 -35.62 -2.21
CA ALA A 293 17.75 -36.95 -1.86
C ALA A 293 16.93 -37.60 -0.73
N HIS A 294 16.49 -36.83 0.27
CA HIS A 294 15.64 -37.31 1.34
C HIS A 294 14.26 -37.73 0.82
N LEU A 295 13.62 -36.89 0.01
CA LEU A 295 12.34 -37.20 -0.62
C LEU A 295 12.40 -38.47 -1.46
N GLU A 296 13.46 -38.65 -2.26
CA GLU A 296 13.62 -39.86 -3.05
C GLU A 296 13.86 -41.11 -2.22
N LEU A 297 14.64 -41.01 -1.15
CA LEU A 297 14.86 -42.13 -0.23
C LEU A 297 13.58 -42.54 0.51
N MET A 298 12.67 -41.60 0.77
CA MET A 298 11.37 -41.89 1.38
C MET A 298 10.40 -42.59 0.42
N HIS A 299 10.41 -42.24 -0.88
CA HIS A 299 9.35 -42.64 -1.81
C HIS A 299 9.75 -43.67 -2.88
N ASN A 300 11.05 -43.90 -3.12
CA ASN A 300 11.50 -44.81 -4.18
C ASN A 300 12.17 -46.07 -3.60
N GLU A 301 11.42 -47.17 -3.58
CA GLU A 301 11.83 -48.46 -3.00
C GLU A 301 13.02 -49.11 -3.73
N ASN A 302 13.14 -48.85 -5.03
CA ASN A 302 14.10 -49.52 -5.92
C ASN A 302 15.47 -48.80 -6.05
N LEU A 303 15.63 -47.61 -5.49
CA LEU A 303 16.88 -46.85 -5.62
C LEU A 303 17.82 -47.13 -4.43
N SER A 304 19.07 -47.48 -4.73
CA SER A 304 20.08 -47.61 -3.68
C SER A 304 20.46 -46.23 -3.14
N VAL A 305 20.91 -46.19 -1.88
CA VAL A 305 21.45 -44.94 -1.28
C VAL A 305 22.57 -44.35 -2.13
N THR A 306 23.37 -45.23 -2.77
CA THR A 306 24.45 -44.85 -3.67
C THR A 306 23.91 -44.15 -4.92
N ASP A 307 22.86 -44.69 -5.54
CA ASP A 307 22.28 -44.12 -6.77
C ASP A 307 21.65 -42.76 -6.48
N VAL A 308 20.91 -42.63 -5.38
CA VAL A 308 20.31 -41.35 -4.97
C VAL A 308 21.41 -40.31 -4.68
N ALA A 309 22.47 -40.69 -3.96
CA ALA A 309 23.57 -39.79 -3.67
C ALA A 309 24.23 -39.28 -4.97
N PHE A 310 24.52 -40.16 -5.93
CA PHE A 310 25.11 -39.75 -7.20
C PHE A 310 24.16 -38.93 -8.07
N LYS A 311 22.87 -39.28 -8.12
CA LYS A 311 21.85 -38.53 -8.87
C LYS A 311 21.77 -37.06 -8.43
N TRP A 312 21.90 -36.80 -7.14
CA TRP A 312 21.89 -35.43 -6.60
C TRP A 312 23.28 -34.82 -6.47
N GLY A 313 24.29 -35.38 -7.15
CA GLY A 313 25.62 -34.79 -7.28
C GLY A 313 26.53 -34.97 -6.06
N PHE A 314 26.26 -35.92 -5.17
CA PHE A 314 27.15 -36.28 -4.06
C PHE A 314 28.13 -37.36 -4.49
N THR A 315 29.41 -37.01 -4.65
CA THR A 315 30.46 -37.94 -5.10
C THR A 315 31.14 -38.72 -3.97
N HIS A 316 30.96 -38.29 -2.72
CA HIS A 316 31.60 -38.88 -1.54
C HIS A 316 30.56 -39.47 -0.58
N LEU A 317 30.26 -40.77 -0.74
CA LEU A 317 29.19 -41.47 0.00
C LEU A 317 29.33 -41.41 1.53
N GLY A 318 30.56 -41.48 2.06
CA GLY A 318 30.80 -41.36 3.50
C GLY A 318 30.45 -39.97 4.05
N ARG A 319 30.82 -38.90 3.33
CA ARG A 319 30.50 -37.52 3.71
C ARG A 319 29.01 -37.22 3.55
N PHE A 320 28.41 -37.71 2.47
CA PHE A 320 26.96 -37.65 2.27
C PHE A 320 26.22 -38.26 3.46
N SER A 321 26.56 -39.49 3.86
CA SER A 321 25.88 -40.19 4.95
C SER A 321 26.03 -39.50 6.30
N GLN A 322 27.21 -38.94 6.62
CA GLN A 322 27.42 -38.20 7.86
C GLN A 322 26.60 -36.90 7.89
N GLU A 323 26.64 -36.13 6.81
CA GLU A 323 25.95 -34.83 6.74
C GLU A 323 24.44 -35.01 6.67
N TYR A 324 23.97 -36.06 5.97
CA TYR A 324 22.57 -36.47 5.97
C TYR A 324 22.10 -36.83 7.39
N LYS A 325 22.88 -37.63 8.14
CA LYS A 325 22.56 -37.98 9.52
C LYS A 325 22.52 -36.76 10.43
N ARG A 326 23.48 -35.83 10.27
CA ARG A 326 23.48 -34.56 11.01
C ARG A 326 22.21 -33.75 10.74
N ARG A 327 21.67 -33.84 9.52
CA ARG A 327 20.50 -33.09 9.07
C ARG A 327 19.17 -33.70 9.49
N TYR A 328 18.98 -34.99 9.26
CA TYR A 328 17.70 -35.68 9.43
C TYR A 328 17.65 -36.56 10.69
N GLY A 329 18.73 -36.61 11.48
CA GLY A 329 18.82 -37.41 12.70
C GLY A 329 19.06 -38.91 12.48
N GLU A 330 18.93 -39.39 11.24
CA GLU A 330 19.08 -40.80 10.88
C GLU A 330 19.96 -41.02 9.63
N LEU A 331 20.43 -42.25 9.43
CA LEU A 331 21.21 -42.58 8.23
C LEU A 331 20.32 -42.64 6.98
N PRO A 332 20.83 -42.31 5.79
CA PRO A 332 20.08 -42.44 4.54
C PRO A 332 19.49 -43.85 4.32
N SER A 333 20.23 -44.88 4.77
CA SER A 333 19.78 -46.27 4.70
C SER A 333 18.63 -46.59 5.67
N SER A 334 18.54 -45.86 6.79
CA SER A 334 17.42 -45.96 7.73
C SER A 334 16.19 -45.26 7.17
N THR A 335 16.31 -44.04 6.64
CA THR A 335 15.19 -43.34 5.97
C THR A 335 14.59 -44.20 4.86
N ARG A 336 15.45 -44.81 4.04
CA ARG A 336 15.03 -45.75 3.00
C ARG A 336 14.21 -46.89 3.60
N ARG A 337 14.72 -47.57 4.64
CA ARG A 337 14.00 -48.68 5.29
C ARG A 337 12.68 -48.24 5.94
N SER A 338 12.64 -47.06 6.56
CA SER A 338 11.46 -46.55 7.27
C SER A 338 10.32 -46.16 6.31
N GLY A 339 10.64 -45.61 5.13
CA GLY A 339 9.64 -45.39 4.08
C GLY A 339 8.93 -46.66 3.62
N HIS A 340 9.59 -47.83 3.77
CA HIS A 340 8.99 -49.13 3.45
C HIS A 340 8.04 -49.63 4.57
N SER A 341 8.12 -49.09 5.79
CA SER A 341 7.28 -49.51 6.93
C SER A 341 5.89 -48.88 6.90
N GLU A 342 5.77 -47.63 6.41
CA GLU A 342 4.47 -46.93 6.31
C GLU A 342 3.68 -47.31 5.04
N GLY A 343 4.34 -47.69 3.94
CA GLY A 343 3.66 -48.16 2.72
C GLY A 343 3.10 -49.58 2.79
N SER A 344 3.65 -50.45 3.66
CA SER A 344 3.20 -51.84 3.82
C SER A 344 2.00 -51.99 4.78
N GLY A 345 1.69 -50.95 5.58
CA GLY A 345 0.59 -50.97 6.55
C GLY A 345 -0.81 -50.72 5.99
N LEU A 346 -0.94 -50.29 4.73
CA LEU A 346 -2.23 -49.90 4.12
C LEU A 346 -2.91 -50.99 3.27
N ILE A 347 -2.29 -52.16 3.08
CA ILE A 347 -2.90 -53.25 2.27
C ILE A 347 -3.69 -54.27 3.11
N THR A 348 -3.59 -54.23 4.45
CA THR A 348 -4.23 -55.26 5.31
C THR A 348 -5.61 -54.89 5.86
N SER A 349 -6.23 -53.76 5.48
CA SER A 349 -7.54 -53.33 6.00
C SER A 349 -8.72 -53.38 5.01
N ILE A 350 -8.54 -53.93 3.80
CA ILE A 350 -9.63 -54.01 2.80
C ILE A 350 -10.33 -55.39 2.76
N PHE A 351 -9.90 -56.37 3.57
CA PHE A 351 -10.64 -57.63 3.75
C PHE A 351 -10.85 -57.94 5.22
N SER A 352 -11.90 -57.37 5.82
CA SER A 352 -12.64 -57.93 6.97
C SER A 352 -14.02 -57.30 7.05
#